data_AF-A0A965YFZ8-F1
#
_entry.id   AF-A0A965YFZ8-F1
#
_cell.length_a   1.000
_cell.length_b   1.000
_cell.length_c   1.000
_cell.angle_alpha   90.00
_cell.angle_beta   90.00
_cell.angle_gamma   90.00
#
_symmetry.space_group_name_H-M   'P 1'
#
loop_
_entity.id
_entity.type
_entity.pdbx_description
1 polymer ?
#
loop_
_entity_poly.entity_id
_entity_poly.type
_entity_poly.pdbx_seq_one_letter_code
_entity_poly.pdbx_strand_id
1 'polypeptide(L)'
;MRLIFILFTLYGLLLSSCTDTPLQDVEEQKESVKPKPPVTEEENEEEQGSVLPQLHVVGRHLRNDAGETINLHGFAQTYSPFFNQHAWNSYDVAGCLRYNQMLINGILTAGWKMNFVRMHMDPYWSDYPSKPSVRYEGHERFSTTRFK
;
A
#
# COMPACT_ATOMS: atom_id res chain seq x y z
N MET A 1 3.00 15.94 54.02
CA MET A 1 4.20 15.78 53.15
C MET A 1 4.14 14.53 52.25
N ARG A 2 3.81 13.32 52.74
CA ARG A 2 3.72 12.12 51.88
C ARG A 2 2.78 12.21 50.66
N LEU A 3 1.59 12.82 50.79
CA LEU A 3 0.68 13.00 49.64
C LEU A 3 1.22 13.97 48.58
N ILE A 4 2.00 14.97 48.99
CA ILE A 4 2.62 15.94 48.07
C ILE A 4 3.69 15.23 47.24
N PHE A 5 4.51 14.38 47.87
CA PHE A 5 5.49 13.55 47.16
C PHE A 5 4.84 12.59 46.17
N ILE A 6 3.67 12.02 46.50
CA ILE A 6 2.93 11.12 45.59
C ILE A 6 2.34 11.89 44.40
N LEU A 7 1.84 13.12 44.60
CA LEU A 7 1.38 13.95 43.48
C LEU A 7 2.53 14.35 42.56
N PHE A 8 3.71 14.68 43.10
CA PHE A 8 4.88 15.01 42.29
C PHE A 8 5.41 13.82 41.48
N THR A 9 5.39 12.60 42.03
CA THR A 9 5.79 11.41 41.29
C THR A 9 4.79 11.04 40.20
N LEU A 10 3.48 11.20 40.44
CA LEU A 10 2.46 10.94 39.42
C LEU A 10 2.52 11.96 38.27
N TYR A 11 2.78 13.23 38.58
CA TYR A 11 2.94 14.29 37.56
C TYR A 11 4.22 14.10 36.72
N GLY A 12 5.32 13.63 37.34
CA GLY A 12 6.56 13.28 36.63
C GLY A 12 6.39 12.11 35.65
N LEU A 13 5.57 11.10 35.99
CA LEU A 13 5.27 9.97 35.11
C LEU A 13 4.40 10.39 33.90
N LEU A 14 3.48 11.34 34.08
CA LEU A 14 2.63 11.85 32.98
C LEU A 14 3.40 12.72 31.97
N LEU A 15 4.46 13.42 32.41
CA LEU A 15 5.33 14.21 31.52
C LEU A 15 6.38 13.38 30.78
N SER A 16 6.66 12.14 31.21
CA SER A 16 7.58 11.24 30.51
C SER A 16 6.97 10.53 29.29
N SER A 17 5.64 10.63 29.08
CA SER A 17 4.95 9.93 27.99
C SER A 17 4.95 10.68 26.65
N CYS A 18 5.52 11.88 26.61
CA CYS A 18 5.75 12.65 25.39
C CYS A 18 7.26 12.91 25.26
N THR A 19 8.01 11.90 24.82
CA THR A 19 9.33 12.16 24.25
C THR A 19 9.11 12.50 22.79
N ASP A 20 9.02 13.80 22.50
CA ASP A 20 9.26 14.35 21.16
C ASP A 20 10.70 13.98 20.78
N THR A 21 10.85 12.82 20.15
CA THR A 21 12.13 12.44 19.55
C THR A 21 12.28 13.36 18.35
N PRO A 22 13.26 14.28 18.32
CA PRO A 22 13.52 15.03 17.11
C PRO A 22 13.89 14.00 16.04
N LEU A 23 13.25 14.06 14.87
CA LEU A 23 13.76 13.36 13.71
C LEU A 23 15.22 13.79 13.55
N GLN A 24 16.14 12.83 13.60
CA GLN A 24 17.50 13.09 13.17
C GLN A 24 17.42 13.56 11.72
N ASP A 25 17.82 14.80 11.48
CA ASP A 25 18.20 15.25 10.14
C ASP A 25 19.21 14.23 9.61
N VAL A 26 18.79 13.44 8.64
CA VAL A 26 19.72 12.64 7.84
C VAL A 26 20.52 13.66 7.06
N GLU A 27 21.72 13.91 7.56
CA GLU A 27 22.76 14.69 6.93
C GLU A 27 22.85 14.29 5.45
N GLU A 28 22.57 15.25 4.58
CA GLU A 28 22.58 15.12 3.14
C GLU A 28 24.00 14.71 2.71
N GLN A 29 24.24 13.40 2.54
CA GLN A 29 25.42 12.92 1.85
C GLN A 29 25.31 13.38 0.40
N LYS A 30 25.97 14.52 0.14
CA LYS A 30 26.21 15.07 -1.18
C LYS A 30 27.20 14.15 -1.92
N GLU A 31 26.70 13.02 -2.39
CA GLU A 31 27.47 12.15 -3.28
C GLU A 31 27.38 12.69 -4.71
N SER A 32 28.51 13.22 -5.16
CA SER A 32 28.93 13.55 -6.53
C SER A 32 27.98 13.10 -7.66
N VAL A 33 27.12 14.01 -8.12
CA VAL A 33 26.40 13.89 -9.39
C VAL A 33 27.40 13.89 -10.54
N LYS A 34 27.75 12.70 -11.05
CA LYS A 34 28.14 12.55 -12.45
C LYS A 34 26.84 12.45 -13.27
N PRO A 35 26.68 13.20 -14.36
CA PRO A 35 25.46 13.12 -15.17
C PRO A 35 25.40 11.73 -15.81
N LYS A 36 24.39 10.94 -15.41
CA LYS A 36 24.00 9.74 -16.15
C LYS A 36 23.42 10.23 -17.49
N PRO A 37 23.92 9.73 -18.63
CA PRO A 37 23.39 10.10 -19.95
C PRO A 37 21.90 9.74 -20.06
N PRO A 38 21.17 10.32 -21.03
CA PRO A 38 19.72 10.18 -21.13
C PRO A 38 19.37 8.70 -21.15
N VAL A 39 18.42 8.29 -20.31
CA VAL A 39 17.84 6.95 -20.33
C VAL A 39 17.30 6.76 -21.73
N THR A 40 18.07 6.06 -22.54
CA THR A 40 17.66 5.60 -23.85
C THR A 40 16.82 4.38 -23.54
N GLU A 41 15.58 4.41 -24.01
CA GLU A 41 14.73 3.24 -24.18
C GLU A 41 15.61 2.07 -24.66
N GLU A 42 15.48 0.88 -24.06
CA GLU A 42 16.30 -0.34 -24.24
C GLU A 42 17.20 -0.73 -23.04
N GLU A 43 16.62 -0.92 -21.87
CA GLU A 43 17.02 -2.05 -21.02
C GLU A 43 15.87 -3.05 -21.04
N ASN A 44 16.04 -4.11 -21.84
CA ASN A 44 15.22 -5.32 -21.80
C ASN A 44 15.29 -5.89 -20.37
N GLU A 45 14.34 -5.52 -19.52
CA GLU A 45 13.96 -6.37 -18.41
C GLU A 45 13.36 -7.62 -19.04
N GLU A 46 14.16 -8.70 -19.11
CA GLU A 46 13.66 -10.02 -19.45
C GLU A 46 12.45 -10.30 -18.56
N GLU A 47 11.25 -10.35 -19.15
CA GLU A 47 10.06 -10.93 -18.54
C GLU A 47 10.32 -12.44 -18.28
N GLN A 48 11.16 -12.76 -17.30
CA GLN A 48 10.95 -13.97 -16.52
C GLN A 48 9.70 -13.71 -15.68
N GLY A 49 8.53 -13.71 -16.35
CA GLY A 49 7.25 -13.77 -15.69
C GLY A 49 7.29 -14.99 -14.79
N SER A 50 7.44 -14.76 -13.48
CA SER A 50 7.42 -15.84 -12.51
C SER A 50 6.10 -16.57 -12.71
N VAL A 51 6.14 -17.79 -13.26
CA VAL A 51 4.94 -18.56 -13.49
C VAL A 51 4.43 -18.96 -12.12
N LEU A 52 3.44 -18.21 -11.61
CA LEU A 52 2.78 -18.54 -10.36
C LEU A 52 2.09 -19.90 -10.55
N PRO A 53 2.13 -20.81 -9.55
CA PRO A 53 1.49 -22.10 -9.68
C PRO A 53 -0.02 -21.92 -9.88
N GLN A 54 -0.59 -22.62 -10.86
CA GLN A 54 -2.03 -22.64 -11.05
C GLN A 54 -2.69 -23.27 -9.81
N LEU A 55 -3.73 -22.62 -9.31
CA LEU A 55 -4.49 -23.08 -8.15
C LEU A 55 -5.86 -23.57 -8.60
N HIS A 56 -6.30 -24.71 -8.05
CA HIS A 56 -7.62 -25.27 -8.30
C HIS A 56 -8.23 -25.82 -7.00
N VAL A 57 -9.55 -25.97 -6.97
CA VAL A 57 -10.29 -26.43 -5.79
C VAL A 57 -10.36 -27.95 -5.80
N VAL A 58 -9.94 -28.59 -4.71
CA VAL A 58 -10.08 -30.04 -4.48
C VAL A 58 -10.76 -30.26 -3.13
N GLY A 59 -12.03 -30.67 -3.16
CA GLY A 59 -12.85 -30.77 -1.96
C GLY A 59 -12.95 -29.42 -1.26
N ARG A 60 -12.40 -29.32 -0.05
CA ARG A 60 -12.37 -28.08 0.77
C ARG A 60 -11.05 -27.31 0.70
N HIS A 61 -10.13 -27.70 -0.18
CA HIS A 61 -8.78 -27.15 -0.23
C HIS A 61 -8.47 -26.49 -1.57
N LEU A 62 -7.60 -25.49 -1.54
CA LEU A 62 -6.92 -24.98 -2.71
C LEU A 62 -5.64 -25.81 -2.92
N ARG A 63 -5.40 -26.27 -4.15
CA ARG A 63 -4.21 -27.08 -4.48
C ARG A 63 -3.52 -26.59 -5.75
N ASN A 64 -2.22 -26.83 -5.83
CA ASN A 64 -1.46 -26.65 -7.06
C ASN A 64 -1.34 -27.95 -7.87
N ASP A 65 -0.70 -27.88 -9.04
CA ASP A 65 -0.54 -29.03 -9.94
C ASP A 65 0.39 -30.13 -9.39
N ALA A 66 1.22 -29.81 -8.39
CA ALA A 66 2.02 -30.79 -7.64
C ALA A 66 1.21 -31.54 -6.56
N GLY A 67 -0.06 -31.15 -6.35
CA GLY A 67 -0.95 -31.75 -5.35
C GLY A 67 -0.79 -31.19 -3.94
N GLU A 68 0.00 -30.12 -3.77
CA GLU A 68 0.22 -29.46 -2.48
C GLU A 68 -1.01 -28.65 -2.09
N THR A 69 -1.42 -28.73 -0.82
CA THR A 69 -2.49 -27.87 -0.27
C THR A 69 -1.92 -26.49 0.04
N ILE A 70 -2.51 -25.46 -0.56
CA ILE A 70 -2.08 -24.06 -0.43
C ILE A 70 -3.05 -23.30 0.49
N ASN A 71 -2.50 -22.65 1.51
CA ASN A 71 -3.22 -21.69 2.35
C ASN A 71 -2.79 -20.27 1.97
N LEU A 72 -3.77 -19.41 1.70
CA LEU A 72 -3.53 -18.02 1.33
C LEU A 72 -3.50 -17.13 2.58
N HIS A 73 -2.44 -16.36 2.72
CA HIS A 73 -2.20 -15.37 3.77
C HIS A 73 -1.86 -14.04 3.09
N GLY A 74 -2.66 -13.03 3.40
CA GLY A 74 -2.62 -11.78 2.67
C GLY A 74 -3.38 -10.65 3.35
N PHE A 75 -3.47 -9.53 2.66
CA PHE A 75 -4.26 -8.37 3.08
C PHE A 75 -5.15 -7.89 1.93
N ALA A 76 -6.05 -6.97 2.27
CA ALA A 76 -6.86 -6.25 1.30
C ALA A 76 -6.32 -4.83 1.11
N GLN A 77 -6.36 -4.34 -0.12
CA GLN A 77 -6.08 -2.93 -0.45
C GLN A 77 -7.23 -2.38 -1.28
N THR A 78 -7.67 -1.17 -0.94
CA THR A 78 -8.68 -0.44 -1.71
C THR A 78 -8.00 0.70 -2.45
N TYR A 79 -8.05 0.63 -3.77
CA TYR A 79 -7.38 1.59 -4.64
C TYR A 79 -8.34 2.78 -4.81
N SER A 80 -8.26 3.79 -3.95
CA SER A 80 -9.16 4.94 -3.96
C SER A 80 -8.50 6.12 -3.24
N PRO A 81 -8.65 7.38 -3.70
CA PRO A 81 -8.04 8.52 -3.02
C PRO A 81 -8.51 8.63 -1.56
N PHE A 82 -9.78 8.37 -1.29
CA PHE A 82 -10.34 8.42 0.06
C PHE A 82 -9.69 7.39 0.99
N PHE A 83 -9.65 6.12 0.58
CA PHE A 83 -9.04 5.05 1.38
C PHE A 83 -7.52 5.17 1.48
N ASN A 84 -6.89 5.84 0.52
CA ASN A 84 -5.46 6.14 0.51
C ASN A 84 -5.14 7.50 1.12
N GLN A 85 -6.01 8.02 1.98
CA GLN A 85 -5.79 9.25 2.78
C GLN A 85 -5.44 10.47 1.92
N HIS A 86 -5.95 10.52 0.69
CA HIS A 86 -5.67 11.56 -0.30
C HIS A 86 -4.17 11.76 -0.60
N ALA A 87 -3.36 10.71 -0.46
CA ALA A 87 -1.92 10.75 -0.73
C ALA A 87 -1.55 10.94 -2.21
N TRP A 88 -2.54 10.91 -3.10
CA TRP A 88 -2.40 11.12 -4.54
C TRP A 88 -3.64 11.81 -5.11
N ASN A 89 -3.48 12.46 -6.27
CA ASN A 89 -4.51 13.30 -6.90
C ASN A 89 -5.56 12.48 -7.66
N SER A 90 -6.68 13.14 -8.02
CA SER A 90 -7.77 12.46 -8.74
C SER A 90 -7.29 11.82 -10.06
N TYR A 91 -7.49 10.51 -10.18
CA TYR A 91 -7.16 9.66 -11.32
C TYR A 91 -5.66 9.59 -11.65
N ASP A 92 -4.79 9.94 -10.69
CA ASP A 92 -3.35 9.76 -10.78
C ASP A 92 -3.00 8.27 -10.59
N VAL A 93 -2.96 7.53 -11.72
CA VAL A 93 -2.60 6.11 -11.75
C VAL A 93 -1.20 5.88 -11.16
N ALA A 94 -0.23 6.72 -11.53
CA ALA A 94 1.15 6.56 -11.09
C ALA A 94 1.29 6.82 -9.58
N GLY A 95 0.62 7.86 -9.06
CA GLY A 95 0.53 8.12 -7.62
C GLY A 95 -0.15 6.99 -6.85
N CYS A 96 -1.24 6.46 -7.38
CA CYS A 96 -1.93 5.31 -6.80
C CYS A 96 -1.01 4.08 -6.70
N LEU A 97 -0.34 3.70 -7.78
CA LEU A 97 0.58 2.56 -7.81
C LEU A 97 1.75 2.76 -6.85
N ARG A 98 2.40 3.94 -6.86
CA ARG A 98 3.50 4.25 -5.94
C ARG A 98 3.08 4.13 -4.47
N TYR A 99 1.93 4.71 -4.11
CA TYR A 99 1.43 4.67 -2.74
C TYR A 99 1.11 3.24 -2.27
N ASN A 100 0.39 2.47 -3.08
CA ASN A 100 0.02 1.10 -2.70
C ASN A 100 1.23 0.16 -2.68
N GLN A 101 2.19 0.35 -3.58
CA GLN A 101 3.47 -0.38 -3.57
C GLN A 101 4.28 -0.04 -2.32
N MET A 102 4.32 1.23 -1.88
CA MET A 102 4.98 1.62 -0.63
C MET A 102 4.38 0.87 0.58
N LEU A 103 3.05 0.73 0.65
CA LEU A 103 2.40 -0.04 1.72
C LEU A 103 2.78 -1.53 1.67
N ILE A 104 2.79 -2.14 0.48
CA ILE A 104 3.23 -3.52 0.27
C ILE A 104 4.68 -3.68 0.76
N ASN A 105 5.57 -2.79 0.31
CA ASN A 105 6.98 -2.81 0.68
C ASN A 105 7.17 -2.62 2.19
N GLY A 106 6.37 -1.79 2.84
CA GLY A 106 6.40 -1.61 4.30
C GLY A 106 6.07 -2.90 5.06
N ILE A 107 5.03 -3.62 4.62
CA ILE A 107 4.64 -4.93 5.18
C ILE A 107 5.76 -5.96 5.00
N LEU A 108 6.33 -6.05 3.80
CA LEU A 108 7.42 -6.98 3.49
C LEU A 108 8.70 -6.63 4.28
N THR A 109 9.03 -5.34 4.40
CA THR A 109 10.20 -4.85 5.16
C THR A 109 10.05 -5.15 6.65
N ALA A 110 8.83 -5.08 7.19
CA ALA A 110 8.53 -5.49 8.56
C ALA A 110 8.62 -7.02 8.78
N GLY A 111 8.95 -7.80 7.74
CA GLY A 111 9.18 -9.24 7.83
C GLY A 111 7.95 -10.12 7.66
N TRP A 112 6.79 -9.52 7.34
CA TRP A 112 5.57 -10.28 7.09
C TRP A 112 5.71 -11.13 5.83
N LYS A 113 5.20 -12.35 5.89
CA LYS A 113 5.14 -13.26 4.74
C LYS A 113 3.70 -13.31 4.22
N MET A 114 3.55 -13.02 2.94
CA MET A 114 2.27 -12.99 2.24
C MET A 114 2.41 -13.73 0.92
N ASN A 115 1.32 -14.33 0.47
CA ASN A 115 1.21 -15.02 -0.82
C ASN A 115 -0.09 -14.68 -1.56
N PHE A 116 -0.83 -13.68 -1.06
CA PHE A 116 -2.09 -13.23 -1.61
C PHE A 116 -2.32 -11.74 -1.31
N VAL A 117 -2.92 -11.03 -2.28
CA VAL A 117 -3.44 -9.68 -2.08
C VAL A 117 -4.86 -9.64 -2.64
N ARG A 118 -5.82 -9.22 -1.82
CA ARG A 118 -7.16 -8.90 -2.30
C ARG A 118 -7.20 -7.45 -2.77
N MET A 119 -7.15 -7.26 -4.09
CA MET A 119 -7.37 -5.96 -4.70
C MET A 119 -8.86 -5.64 -4.71
N HIS A 120 -9.28 -4.64 -3.94
CA HIS A 120 -10.61 -4.05 -4.07
C HIS A 120 -10.50 -2.83 -4.98
N MET A 121 -11.01 -2.97 -6.21
CA MET A 121 -11.11 -1.88 -7.17
C MET A 121 -12.36 -1.05 -6.86
N ASP A 122 -12.13 0.17 -6.39
CA ASP A 122 -13.18 1.14 -6.10
C ASP A 122 -13.92 1.54 -7.39
N PRO A 123 -15.27 1.62 -7.38
CA PRO A 123 -16.06 2.05 -8.54
C PRO A 123 -15.60 3.38 -9.11
N TYR A 124 -15.00 4.25 -8.28
CA TYR A 124 -14.27 5.45 -8.68
C TYR A 124 -13.51 5.30 -10.00
N TRP A 125 -12.79 4.19 -10.20
CA TRP A 125 -12.01 3.94 -11.42
C TRP A 125 -12.86 3.72 -12.67
N SER A 126 -14.01 3.08 -12.48
CA SER A 126 -14.91 2.60 -13.53
C SER A 126 -16.05 3.57 -13.86
N ASP A 127 -16.36 4.49 -12.94
CA ASP A 127 -17.51 5.38 -13.03
C ASP A 127 -17.27 6.54 -14.01
N TYR A 128 -18.34 7.16 -14.50
CA TYR A 128 -18.25 8.29 -15.43
C TYR A 128 -18.01 9.62 -14.66
N PRO A 129 -16.82 10.24 -14.73
CA PRO A 129 -16.44 11.31 -13.80
C PRO A 129 -17.20 12.62 -14.03
N SER A 130 -17.68 12.87 -15.26
CA SER A 130 -18.40 14.11 -15.57
C SER A 130 -19.89 14.05 -15.20
N LYS A 131 -20.30 13.01 -14.48
CA LYS A 131 -21.68 12.72 -14.14
C LYS A 131 -21.79 12.80 -12.60
N PRO A 132 -22.71 13.60 -12.03
CA PRO A 132 -22.79 13.78 -10.58
C PRO A 132 -23.13 12.47 -9.88
N SER A 133 -22.40 12.09 -8.83
CA SER A 133 -22.63 10.84 -8.09
C SER A 133 -24.08 10.72 -7.61
N VAL A 134 -24.69 9.53 -7.78
CA VAL A 134 -26.06 9.25 -7.33
C VAL A 134 -26.07 8.79 -5.87
N ARG A 135 -24.99 8.13 -5.45
CA ARG A 135 -24.69 7.74 -4.06
C ARG A 135 -23.21 7.97 -3.75
N TYR A 136 -22.86 7.83 -2.47
CA TYR A 136 -21.51 8.02 -1.94
C TYR A 136 -20.44 7.17 -2.66
N GLU A 137 -20.77 5.94 -3.05
CA GLU A 137 -19.78 4.98 -3.58
C GLU A 137 -19.70 4.92 -5.13
N GLY A 138 -20.54 5.65 -5.86
CA GLY A 138 -20.41 5.78 -7.33
C GLY A 138 -20.57 4.48 -8.13
N HIS A 139 -21.40 3.54 -7.67
CA HIS A 139 -21.60 2.24 -8.35
C HIS A 139 -22.49 2.30 -9.59
N GLU A 140 -23.22 3.39 -9.81
CA GLU A 140 -24.38 3.38 -10.70
C GLU A 140 -24.08 3.76 -12.16
N ARG A 141 -22.86 4.20 -12.52
CA ARG A 141 -22.57 4.74 -13.86
C ARG A 141 -21.27 4.20 -14.45
N PHE A 142 -21.11 2.89 -14.30
CA PHE A 142 -20.05 2.12 -14.95
C PHE A 142 -19.87 2.52 -16.41
N SER A 143 -18.62 2.80 -16.79
CA SER A 143 -18.24 3.24 -18.11
C SER A 143 -17.16 2.33 -18.69
N THR A 144 -17.52 1.53 -19.69
CA THR A 144 -16.56 0.66 -20.42
C THR A 144 -15.47 1.46 -21.13
N THR A 145 -15.72 2.73 -21.46
CA THR A 145 -14.72 3.60 -22.09
C THR A 145 -13.53 3.90 -21.17
N ARG A 146 -13.66 3.68 -19.86
CA ARG A 146 -12.57 3.86 -18.87
C ARG A 146 -11.54 2.72 -18.92
N PHE A 147 -11.85 1.64 -19.64
CA PHE A 147 -11.04 0.41 -19.74
C PHE A 147 -10.60 0.10 -21.18
N LYS A 148 -10.69 1.08 -22.08
CA LYS A 148 -10.19 1.02 -23.46
C LYS A 148 -9.00 1.94 -23.59
#